data_AF-A0A7J9F9H5-F1
#
_entry.id   AF-A0A7J9F9H5-F1
#
_cell.length_a   1.000
_cell.length_b   1.000
_cell.length_c   1.000
_cell.angle_alpha   90.00
_cell.angle_beta   90.00
_cell.angle_gamma   90.00
#
_symmetry.space_group_name_H-M   'P 1'
#
loop_
_entity.id
_entity.type
_entity.pdbx_description
1 polymer ?
#
loop_
_entity_poly.entity_id
_entity_poly.type
_entity_poly.pdbx_seq_one_letter_code
_entity_poly.pdbx_strand_id
1 'polypeptide(L)'
;MQYSRVSRDTCGLGFRMVLKAVVAAGWIVTFAACYVRIWSQRNHDRRWSAEAGKRVVFFLLVACVYVLPELLALALFVLPWVWNFIEETNWKIFYLLTWWFQSKSFVGRGLREGLGDNIKYTLFWVLVLATKFTFSYFLQIKPMIKPTKQLLGLNNVDYEWPGGSIKLAVGLLWLPVVFIYLMDIQIWYSIYSSFVGAGVGLLQHLGEIRNIQQLKLRFQFFASAM
;
A
#
# COMPACT_ATOMS: atom_id res chain seq x y z
N MET A 1 6.77 34.17 -25.55
CA MET A 1 7.49 33.99 -24.27
C MET A 1 7.29 32.59 -23.64
N GLN A 2 7.27 31.50 -24.43
CA GLN A 2 7.13 30.12 -23.88
C GLN A 2 8.46 29.34 -23.84
N TYR A 3 9.45 29.69 -24.68
CA TYR A 3 10.74 29.00 -24.76
C TYR A 3 11.61 29.09 -23.49
N SER A 4 11.53 30.20 -22.75
CA SER A 4 12.38 30.41 -21.56
C SER A 4 11.97 29.54 -20.37
N ARG A 5 10.69 29.12 -20.26
CA ARG A 5 10.23 28.25 -19.17
C ARG A 5 10.75 26.81 -19.31
N VAL A 6 10.87 26.31 -20.54
CA VAL A 6 11.39 24.96 -20.83
C VAL A 6 12.87 24.81 -20.43
N SER A 7 13.68 25.87 -20.53
CA SER A 7 15.12 25.82 -20.19
C SER A 7 15.40 25.79 -18.68
N ARG A 8 14.63 26.52 -17.87
CA ARG A 8 14.81 26.51 -16.41
C ARG A 8 14.38 25.19 -15.78
N ASP A 9 13.27 24.62 -16.27
CA ASP A 9 12.79 23.34 -15.77
C ASP A 9 13.69 22.17 -16.16
N THR A 10 14.30 22.20 -17.37
CA THR A 10 15.24 21.16 -17.82
C THR A 10 16.57 21.18 -17.06
N CYS A 11 17.09 22.36 -16.68
CA CYS A 11 18.31 22.50 -15.87
C CYS A 11 18.13 21.89 -14.46
N GLY A 12 17.02 22.20 -13.78
CA GLY A 12 16.69 21.60 -12.48
C GLY A 12 16.50 20.08 -12.55
N LEU A 13 15.97 19.58 -13.67
CA LEU A 13 15.80 18.15 -13.94
C LEU A 13 17.15 17.45 -14.14
N GLY A 14 18.08 18.07 -14.87
CA GLY A 14 19.44 17.57 -15.06
C GLY A 14 20.23 17.48 -13.75
N PHE A 15 20.20 18.53 -12.92
CA PHE A 15 20.82 18.50 -11.59
C PHE A 15 20.27 17.36 -10.72
N ARG A 16 18.95 17.14 -10.75
CA ARG A 16 18.31 16.04 -10.04
C ARG A 16 18.75 14.67 -10.54
N MET A 17 18.91 14.49 -11.85
CA MET A 17 19.41 13.24 -12.44
C MET A 17 20.84 12.93 -12.01
N VAL A 18 21.72 13.94 -12.01
CA VAL A 18 23.10 13.80 -11.53
C VAL A 18 23.14 13.42 -10.05
N LEU A 19 22.34 14.08 -9.21
CA LEU A 19 22.29 13.78 -7.78
C LEU A 19 21.77 12.35 -7.52
N LYS A 20 20.80 11.86 -8.31
CA LYS A 20 20.36 10.45 -8.25
C LYS A 20 21.48 9.47 -8.64
N ALA A 21 22.28 9.80 -9.65
CA ALA A 21 23.41 8.96 -10.05
C ALA A 21 24.50 8.89 -8.97
N VAL A 22 24.82 10.01 -8.32
CA VAL A 22 25.77 10.06 -7.19
C VAL A 22 25.27 9.23 -6.01
N VAL A 23 23.99 9.36 -5.66
CA VAL A 23 23.35 8.55 -4.60
C VAL A 23 23.40 7.05 -4.94
N ALA A 24 23.08 6.67 -6.18
CA ALA A 24 23.14 5.29 -6.63
C ALA A 24 24.57 4.73 -6.55
N ALA A 25 25.57 5.51 -6.96
CA ALA A 25 26.98 5.14 -6.83
C ALA A 25 27.38 4.95 -5.36
N GLY A 26 26.92 5.83 -4.46
CA GLY A 26 27.15 5.70 -3.02
C GLY A 26 26.59 4.39 -2.43
N TRP A 27 25.39 3.99 -2.84
CA TRP A 27 24.82 2.69 -2.46
C TRP A 27 25.61 1.51 -3.01
N ILE A 28 26.03 1.55 -4.28
CA ILE A 28 26.86 0.49 -4.88
C ILE A 28 28.15 0.31 -4.10
N VAL A 29 28.86 1.40 -3.77
CA VAL A 29 30.09 1.36 -2.96
C VAL A 29 29.82 0.78 -1.57
N THR A 30 28.73 1.20 -0.93
CA THR A 30 28.35 0.72 0.40
C THR A 30 28.07 -0.79 0.41
N PHE A 31 27.29 -1.29 -0.55
CA PHE A 31 27.01 -2.71 -0.69
C PHE A 31 28.26 -3.53 -1.05
N ALA A 32 29.10 -3.02 -1.96
CA ALA A 32 30.35 -3.66 -2.31
C ALA A 32 31.30 -3.76 -1.11
N ALA A 33 31.45 -2.69 -0.32
CA ALA A 33 32.26 -2.68 0.89
C ALA A 33 31.74 -3.68 1.94
N CYS A 34 30.43 -3.74 2.14
CA CYS A 34 29.83 -4.72 3.06
C CYS A 34 30.05 -6.17 2.58
N TYR A 35 29.89 -6.42 1.27
CA TYR A 35 30.11 -7.74 0.68
C TYR A 35 31.56 -8.20 0.82
N VAL A 36 32.53 -7.35 0.47
CA VAL A 36 33.97 -7.63 0.63
C VAL A 36 34.31 -7.87 2.09
N ARG A 37 33.74 -7.10 3.02
CA ARG A 37 33.96 -7.28 4.47
C ARG A 37 33.41 -8.59 5.02
N ILE A 38 32.32 -9.12 4.45
CA ILE A 38 31.78 -10.44 4.82
C ILE A 38 32.71 -11.53 4.27
N TRP A 39 33.09 -11.43 3.00
CA TRP A 39 33.90 -12.44 2.33
C TRP A 39 35.34 -12.52 2.86
N SER A 40 35.95 -11.37 3.16
CA SER A 40 37.29 -11.30 3.76
C SER A 40 37.35 -12.03 5.11
N GLN A 41 36.33 -11.88 5.95
CA GLN A 41 36.26 -12.58 7.24
C GLN A 41 36.01 -14.06 7.08
N ARG A 42 35.13 -14.45 6.15
CA ARG A 42 34.92 -15.86 5.82
C ARG A 42 36.22 -16.53 5.34
N ASN A 43 36.98 -15.84 4.49
CA ASN A 43 38.25 -16.35 3.97
C ASN A 43 39.33 -16.44 5.05
N HIS A 44 39.35 -15.50 5.99
CA HIS A 44 40.29 -15.52 7.12
C HIS A 44 39.98 -16.66 8.10
N ASP A 45 38.71 -16.82 8.48
CA ASP A 45 38.31 -17.81 9.49
C ASP A 45 38.12 -19.22 8.91
N ARG A 46 38.11 -19.37 7.57
CA ARG A 46 37.84 -20.60 6.80
C ARG A 46 36.54 -21.34 7.16
N ARG A 47 35.76 -20.84 8.12
CA ARG A 47 34.50 -21.36 8.64
C ARG A 47 33.55 -20.20 8.93
N TRP A 48 32.26 -20.48 9.00
CA TRP A 48 31.26 -19.49 9.38
C TRP A 48 31.35 -19.18 10.89
N SER A 49 32.08 -18.12 11.22
CA SER A 49 32.24 -17.63 12.60
C SER A 49 31.05 -16.75 13.03
N ALA A 50 30.84 -16.61 14.34
CA ALA A 50 29.81 -15.72 14.90
C ALA A 50 29.97 -14.27 14.43
N GLU A 51 31.21 -13.83 14.19
CA GLU A 51 31.49 -12.48 13.69
C GLU A 51 31.16 -12.27 12.21
N ALA A 52 31.24 -13.33 11.40
CA ALA A 52 30.71 -13.29 10.03
C ALA A 52 29.17 -13.15 10.07
N GLY A 53 28.51 -13.84 11.02
CA GLY A 53 27.08 -13.70 11.27
C GLY A 53 26.65 -12.26 11.59
N LYS A 54 27.34 -11.57 12.51
CA LYS A 54 27.06 -10.16 12.84
C LYS A 54 27.19 -9.24 11.62
N ARG A 55 28.16 -9.48 10.74
CA ARG A 55 28.36 -8.70 9.51
C ARG A 55 27.27 -8.93 8.47
N VAL A 56 26.74 -10.15 8.38
CA VAL A 56 25.57 -10.46 7.54
C VAL A 56 24.32 -9.77 8.06
N VAL A 57 24.09 -9.76 9.38
CA VAL A 57 22.97 -9.02 9.98
C VAL A 57 23.11 -7.52 9.70
N PHE A 58 24.31 -6.96 9.81
CA PHE A 58 24.56 -5.57 9.44
C PHE A 58 24.26 -5.29 7.96
N PHE A 59 24.67 -6.18 7.05
CA PHE A 59 24.31 -6.07 5.62
C PHE A 59 22.80 -6.12 5.38
N LEU A 60 22.09 -7.02 6.07
CA LEU A 60 20.63 -7.11 5.99
C LEU A 60 19.94 -5.84 6.50
N LEU A 61 20.48 -5.22 7.55
CA LEU A 61 19.98 -3.95 8.07
C LEU A 61 20.18 -2.82 7.05
N VAL A 62 21.37 -2.72 6.45
CA VAL A 62 21.66 -1.75 5.38
C VAL A 62 20.75 -1.96 4.16
N ALA A 63 20.54 -3.22 3.76
CA ALA A 63 19.60 -3.57 2.70
C ALA A 63 18.15 -3.18 3.04
N CYS A 64 17.73 -3.38 4.29
CA CYS A 64 16.42 -2.96 4.76
C CYS A 64 16.25 -1.44 4.67
N VAL A 65 17.26 -0.66 5.09
CA VAL A 65 17.24 0.81 4.98
C VAL A 65 17.17 1.28 3.52
N TYR A 66 17.79 0.55 2.59
CA TYR A 66 17.71 0.85 1.15
C TYR A 66 16.29 0.60 0.58
N VAL A 67 15.66 -0.51 0.99
CA VAL A 67 14.35 -0.95 0.47
C VAL A 67 13.17 -0.27 1.17
N LEU A 68 13.31 0.09 2.45
CA LEU A 68 12.28 0.73 3.27
C LEU A 68 11.65 1.97 2.59
N PRO A 69 12.45 2.87 2.00
CA PRO A 69 11.97 3.91 1.11
C PRO A 69 10.96 3.41 0.04
N GLU A 70 11.35 2.47 -0.81
CA GLU A 70 10.51 1.95 -1.90
C GLU A 70 9.23 1.29 -1.38
N LEU A 71 9.32 0.56 -0.27
CA LEU A 71 8.16 -0.01 0.41
C LEU A 71 7.21 1.06 0.93
N LEU A 72 7.74 2.17 1.46
CA LEU A 72 6.92 3.30 1.89
C LEU A 72 6.21 3.93 0.69
N ALA A 73 6.87 4.09 -0.46
CA ALA A 73 6.23 4.60 -1.67
C ALA A 73 5.09 3.68 -2.16
N LEU A 74 5.30 2.35 -2.14
CA LEU A 74 4.26 1.37 -2.45
C LEU A 74 3.11 1.39 -1.43
N ALA A 75 3.41 1.45 -0.14
CA ALA A 75 2.42 1.51 0.92
C ALA A 75 1.56 2.78 0.83
N LEU A 76 2.22 3.92 0.57
CA LEU A 76 1.52 5.15 0.26
C LEU A 76 0.65 4.93 -0.98
N PHE A 77 1.13 4.28 -2.05
CA PHE A 77 0.38 4.13 -3.34
C PHE A 77 -0.98 3.45 -3.14
N VAL A 78 -1.03 2.48 -2.24
CA VAL A 78 -2.25 1.78 -1.83
C VAL A 78 -3.22 2.70 -1.07
N LEU A 79 -2.71 3.77 -0.44
CA LEU A 79 -3.45 4.72 0.38
C LEU A 79 -3.60 6.09 -0.32
N PRO A 80 -4.62 6.28 -1.18
CA PRO A 80 -4.79 7.50 -1.98
C PRO A 80 -4.94 8.79 -1.15
N TRP A 81 -5.56 8.72 0.02
CA TRP A 81 -5.69 9.84 0.98
C TRP A 81 -4.36 10.42 1.47
N VAL A 82 -3.39 9.59 1.85
CA VAL A 82 -2.08 10.07 2.33
C VAL A 82 -1.33 10.74 1.19
N TRP A 83 -1.42 10.21 -0.03
CA TRP A 83 -0.81 10.87 -1.19
C TRP A 83 -1.44 12.23 -1.50
N ASN A 84 -2.77 12.34 -1.49
CA ASN A 84 -3.41 13.63 -1.76
C ASN A 84 -3.05 14.64 -0.67
N PHE A 85 -2.98 14.22 0.59
CA PHE A 85 -2.51 15.08 1.67
C PHE A 85 -1.05 15.52 1.48
N ILE A 86 -0.15 14.61 1.06
CA ILE A 86 1.25 14.92 0.77
C ILE A 86 1.39 15.87 -0.43
N GLU A 87 0.54 15.71 -1.46
CA GLU A 87 0.58 16.51 -2.67
C GLU A 87 -0.01 17.92 -2.47
N GLU A 88 -1.06 18.05 -1.64
CA GLU A 88 -1.63 19.35 -1.28
C GLU A 88 -0.82 20.09 -0.19
N THR A 89 -0.13 19.35 0.69
CA THR A 89 0.71 19.95 1.72
C THR A 89 2.02 20.44 1.10
N ASN A 90 2.12 21.74 0.87
CA ASN A 90 3.27 22.42 0.27
C ASN A 90 4.48 22.55 1.23
N TRP A 91 4.86 21.45 1.89
CA TRP A 91 5.96 21.39 2.83
C TRP A 91 7.25 20.93 2.17
N LYS A 92 8.36 21.64 2.43
CA LYS A 92 9.69 21.34 1.88
C LYS A 92 10.18 19.91 2.18
N ILE A 93 9.78 19.34 3.31
CA ILE A 93 10.17 17.99 3.74
C ILE A 93 9.58 16.93 2.80
N PHE A 94 8.31 17.09 2.38
CA PHE A 94 7.68 16.17 1.44
C PHE A 94 8.30 16.25 0.05
N TYR A 95 8.76 17.42 -0.38
CA TYR A 95 9.54 17.55 -1.62
C TYR A 95 10.86 16.80 -1.57
N LEU A 96 11.55 16.82 -0.42
CA LEU A 96 12.81 16.10 -0.19
C LEU A 96 12.59 14.58 -0.11
N LEU A 97 11.48 14.15 0.48
CA LEU A 97 11.05 12.75 0.52
C LEU A 97 10.68 12.25 -0.89
N THR A 98 9.81 13.00 -1.58
CA THR A 98 9.40 12.79 -2.98
C THR A 98 10.58 12.82 -3.95
N TRP A 99 11.66 13.53 -3.60
CA TRP A 99 12.87 13.61 -4.41
C TRP A 99 13.54 12.24 -4.57
N TRP A 100 13.57 11.44 -3.50
CA TRP A 100 14.04 10.05 -3.48
C TRP A 100 13.08 9.11 -4.25
N PHE A 101 11.77 9.25 -4.03
CA PHE A 101 10.73 8.29 -4.50
C PHE A 101 10.20 8.46 -5.92
N GLN A 102 9.99 9.69 -6.35
CA GLN A 102 9.04 9.93 -7.45
C GLN A 102 9.79 10.43 -8.69
N SER A 103 9.97 9.55 -9.68
CA SER A 103 10.23 10.02 -11.04
C SER A 103 8.99 10.81 -11.48
N LYS A 104 9.17 12.04 -11.95
CA LYS A 104 8.05 12.92 -12.36
C LYS A 104 7.33 12.43 -13.63
N SER A 105 7.42 11.15 -13.96
CA SER A 105 6.88 10.58 -15.20
C SER A 105 5.53 9.89 -15.02
N PHE A 106 4.69 10.36 -14.07
CA PHE A 106 3.29 9.96 -14.02
C PHE A 106 2.43 11.07 -14.63
N VAL A 107 1.86 10.78 -15.80
CA VAL A 107 1.08 11.70 -16.65
C VAL A 107 -0.34 11.95 -16.12
N GLY A 108 -0.73 11.32 -15.00
CA GLY A 108 -2.04 11.50 -14.34
C GLY A 108 -2.04 12.36 -13.06
N ARG A 109 -0.96 13.11 -12.77
CA ARG A 109 -0.93 13.98 -11.57
C ARG A 109 -1.87 15.17 -11.74
N GLY A 110 -2.83 15.29 -10.82
CA GLY A 110 -3.89 16.32 -10.86
C GLY A 110 -5.21 15.88 -11.49
N LEU A 111 -5.33 14.64 -11.98
CA LEU A 111 -6.59 14.06 -12.49
C LEU A 111 -7.39 13.35 -11.39
N ARG A 112 -6.95 13.49 -10.14
CA ARG A 112 -7.51 12.79 -8.97
C ARG A 112 -8.57 13.68 -8.34
N GLU A 113 -9.73 13.09 -8.04
CA GLU A 113 -10.86 13.75 -7.39
C GLU A 113 -10.40 14.54 -6.16
N GLY A 114 -11.10 15.62 -5.81
CA GLY A 114 -10.71 16.51 -4.71
C GLY A 114 -10.55 15.76 -3.38
N LEU A 115 -9.79 16.34 -2.44
CA LEU A 115 -9.59 15.76 -1.09
C LEU A 115 -10.89 15.30 -0.44
N GLY A 116 -11.96 16.08 -0.58
CA GLY A 116 -13.26 15.78 0.02
C GLY A 116 -13.84 14.44 -0.41
N ASP A 117 -13.75 14.07 -1.69
CA ASP A 117 -14.31 12.81 -2.20
C ASP A 117 -13.43 11.62 -1.84
N ASN A 118 -12.10 11.81 -1.78
CA ASN A 118 -11.17 10.78 -1.27
C ASN A 118 -11.39 10.50 0.21
N ILE A 119 -11.71 11.51 1.03
CA ILE A 119 -12.04 11.34 2.44
C ILE A 119 -13.33 10.53 2.57
N LYS A 120 -14.38 10.86 1.81
CA LYS A 120 -15.64 10.09 1.81
C LYS A 120 -15.39 8.62 1.41
N TYR A 121 -14.61 8.41 0.35
CA TYR A 121 -14.26 7.07 -0.14
C TYR A 121 -13.44 6.27 0.88
N THR A 122 -12.47 6.91 1.55
CA THR A 122 -11.65 6.26 2.58
C THR A 122 -12.49 5.91 3.80
N LEU A 123 -13.34 6.84 4.28
CA LEU A 123 -14.26 6.59 5.39
C LEU A 123 -15.22 5.44 5.07
N PHE A 124 -15.74 5.38 3.84
CA PHE A 124 -16.56 4.27 3.38
C PHE A 124 -15.84 2.93 3.56
N TRP A 125 -14.62 2.79 3.06
CA TRP A 125 -13.86 1.54 3.19
C TRP A 125 -13.47 1.22 4.62
N VAL A 126 -13.09 2.22 5.42
CA VAL A 126 -12.76 2.01 6.84
C VAL A 126 -13.98 1.49 7.60
N LEU A 127 -15.18 2.03 7.36
CA LEU A 127 -16.42 1.56 7.99
C LEU A 127 -16.79 0.13 7.56
N VAL A 128 -16.69 -0.18 6.27
CA VAL A 128 -16.94 -1.52 5.72
C VAL A 128 -16.00 -2.53 6.36
N LEU A 129 -14.69 -2.25 6.35
CA LEU A 129 -13.67 -3.16 6.88
C LEU A 129 -13.75 -3.31 8.40
N ALA A 130 -14.00 -2.23 9.16
CA ALA A 130 -14.10 -2.27 10.61
C ALA A 130 -15.31 -3.11 11.07
N THR A 131 -16.46 -2.90 10.44
CA THR A 131 -17.68 -3.66 10.76
C THR A 131 -17.52 -5.13 10.40
N LYS A 132 -16.96 -5.41 9.22
CA LYS A 132 -16.67 -6.77 8.76
C LYS A 132 -15.65 -7.47 9.64
N PHE A 133 -14.58 -6.79 10.04
CA PHE A 133 -13.56 -7.34 10.92
C PHE A 133 -14.15 -7.72 12.27
N THR A 134 -14.99 -6.84 12.84
CA THR A 134 -15.68 -7.11 14.10
C THR A 134 -16.59 -8.35 13.98
N PHE A 135 -17.40 -8.43 12.93
CA PHE A 135 -18.29 -9.56 12.69
C PHE A 135 -17.53 -10.89 12.51
N SER A 136 -16.50 -10.88 11.65
CA SER A 136 -15.65 -12.06 11.41
C SER A 136 -14.87 -12.46 12.67
N TYR A 137 -14.43 -11.50 13.49
CA TYR A 137 -13.77 -11.80 14.76
C TYR A 137 -14.67 -12.62 15.69
N PHE A 138 -15.92 -12.20 15.86
CA PHE A 138 -16.86 -12.90 16.74
C PHE A 138 -17.27 -14.28 16.20
N LEU A 139 -17.53 -14.39 14.89
CA LEU A 139 -18.08 -15.62 14.31
C LEU A 139 -17.03 -16.63 13.83
N GLN A 140 -15.87 -16.19 13.37
CA GLN A 140 -14.86 -17.06 12.75
C GLN A 140 -13.63 -17.19 13.65
N ILE A 141 -13.02 -16.07 14.04
CA ILE A 141 -11.74 -16.09 14.77
C ILE A 141 -11.93 -16.67 16.17
N LYS A 142 -12.92 -16.20 16.93
CA LYS A 142 -13.18 -16.65 18.31
C LYS A 142 -13.36 -18.17 18.44
N PRO A 143 -14.18 -18.86 17.62
CA PRO A 143 -14.28 -20.32 17.68
C PRO A 143 -13.01 -21.04 17.18
N MET A 144 -12.27 -20.47 16.22
CA MET A 144 -11.07 -21.10 15.65
C MET A 144 -9.85 -21.11 16.57
N ILE A 145 -9.83 -20.25 17.60
CA ILE A 145 -8.76 -20.24 18.61
C ILE A 145 -8.69 -21.57 19.39
N LYS A 146 -9.85 -22.18 19.71
CA LYS A 146 -9.91 -23.44 20.46
C LYS A 146 -9.21 -24.61 19.74
N PRO A 147 -9.58 -24.97 18.49
CA PRO A 147 -8.90 -26.04 17.77
C PRO A 147 -7.45 -25.69 17.44
N THR A 148 -7.12 -24.41 17.19
CA THR A 148 -5.72 -24.00 16.98
C THR A 148 -4.86 -24.26 18.22
N LYS A 149 -5.36 -23.94 19.43
CA LYS A 149 -4.67 -24.23 20.69
C LYS A 149 -4.54 -25.73 20.96
N GLN A 150 -5.57 -26.52 20.64
CA GLN A 150 -5.52 -27.97 20.75
C GLN A 150 -4.45 -28.55 19.81
N LEU A 151 -4.38 -28.07 18.57
CA LEU A 151 -3.39 -28.52 17.59
C LEU A 151 -1.95 -28.17 17.99
N LEU A 152 -1.73 -26.99 18.57
CA LEU A 152 -0.43 -26.56 19.08
C LEU A 152 -0.02 -27.28 20.38
N GLY A 153 -0.98 -27.79 21.15
CA GLY A 153 -0.72 -28.57 22.37
C GLY A 153 -0.29 -30.02 22.10
N LEU A 154 -0.43 -30.50 20.86
CA LEU A 154 0.00 -31.83 20.43
C LEU A 154 1.50 -31.82 20.15
N ASN A 155 2.30 -31.95 21.21
CA ASN A 155 3.75 -31.85 21.13
C ASN A 155 4.46 -33.20 20.84
N ASN A 156 3.71 -34.29 20.59
CA ASN A 156 4.28 -35.63 20.48
C ASN A 156 3.37 -36.62 19.70
N VAL A 157 3.03 -36.29 18.46
CA VAL A 157 2.25 -37.17 17.58
C VAL A 157 3.01 -37.38 16.28
N ASP A 158 3.27 -38.65 15.92
CA ASP A 158 3.84 -39.01 14.64
C ASP A 158 2.81 -38.74 13.53
N TYR A 159 3.12 -37.77 12.68
CA TYR A 159 2.26 -37.39 11.58
C TYR A 159 2.48 -38.35 10.41
N GLU A 160 1.43 -39.10 10.05
CA GLU A 160 1.45 -40.11 8.98
C GLU A 160 1.49 -39.50 7.56
N TRP A 161 1.35 -38.17 7.44
CA TRP A 161 1.33 -37.46 6.16
C TRP A 161 2.70 -36.84 5.83
N PRO A 162 3.13 -36.85 4.56
CA PRO A 162 4.49 -36.47 4.17
C PRO A 162 4.64 -34.94 4.25
N GLY A 163 5.33 -34.47 5.30
CA GLY A 163 5.55 -33.05 5.56
C GLY A 163 5.09 -32.54 6.94
N GLY A 164 4.79 -33.44 7.88
CA GLY A 164 4.24 -33.21 9.22
C GLY A 164 4.93 -32.15 10.08
N SER A 165 4.70 -30.88 9.78
CA SER A 165 4.98 -29.74 10.65
C SER A 165 3.67 -29.19 11.18
N ILE A 166 3.56 -29.04 12.51
CA ILE A 166 2.39 -28.44 13.18
C ILE A 166 2.02 -27.10 12.53
N LYS A 167 3.01 -26.33 12.06
CA LYS A 167 2.83 -25.05 11.34
C LYS A 167 2.01 -25.19 10.04
N LEU A 168 2.24 -26.25 9.25
CA LEU A 168 1.50 -26.49 8.02
C LEU A 168 0.06 -26.94 8.30
N ALA A 169 -0.14 -27.75 9.34
CA ALA A 169 -1.48 -28.17 9.75
C ALA A 169 -2.32 -26.99 10.26
N VAL A 170 -1.73 -26.08 11.04
CA VAL A 170 -2.37 -24.80 11.39
C VAL A 170 -2.68 -23.98 10.13
N GLY A 171 -1.73 -23.84 9.20
CA GLY A 171 -1.95 -23.12 7.95
C GLY A 171 -3.14 -23.66 7.14
N LEU A 172 -3.23 -25.00 7.00
CA LEU A 172 -4.31 -25.66 6.26
C LEU A 172 -5.66 -25.50 6.96
N LEU A 173 -5.69 -25.50 8.29
CA LEU A 173 -6.90 -25.23 9.09
C LEU A 173 -7.44 -23.81 8.86
N TRP A 174 -6.55 -22.82 8.74
CA TRP A 174 -6.92 -21.42 8.56
C TRP A 174 -7.22 -21.04 7.09
N LEU A 175 -6.72 -21.81 6.12
CA LEU A 175 -6.87 -21.51 4.69
C LEU A 175 -8.34 -21.32 4.28
N PRO A 176 -9.29 -22.25 4.58
CA PRO A 176 -10.71 -22.05 4.25
C PRO A 176 -11.32 -20.80 4.90
N VAL A 177 -10.92 -20.48 6.13
CA VAL A 177 -11.41 -19.29 6.86
C VAL A 177 -10.99 -18.01 6.14
N VAL A 178 -9.74 -17.95 5.67
CA VAL A 178 -9.25 -16.80 4.89
C VAL A 178 -10.00 -16.68 3.56
N PHE A 179 -10.27 -17.79 2.87
CA PHE A 179 -11.06 -17.76 1.62
C PHE A 179 -12.49 -17.23 1.84
N ILE A 180 -13.17 -17.73 2.88
CA ILE A 180 -14.50 -17.22 3.27
C ILE A 180 -14.40 -15.73 3.61
N TYR A 181 -13.38 -15.32 4.37
CA TYR A 181 -13.14 -13.91 4.69
C TYR A 181 -13.03 -13.06 3.43
N LEU A 182 -12.25 -13.47 2.43
CA LEU A 182 -12.08 -12.70 1.19
C LEU A 182 -13.37 -12.60 0.37
N MET A 183 -14.11 -13.71 0.25
CA MET A 183 -15.40 -13.73 -0.46
C MET A 183 -16.43 -12.80 0.21
N ASP A 184 -16.49 -12.83 1.54
CA ASP A 184 -17.47 -12.07 2.33
C ASP A 184 -17.28 -10.54 2.18
N ILE A 185 -16.07 -10.06 1.86
CA ILE A 185 -15.82 -8.63 1.59
C ILE A 185 -16.74 -8.11 0.48
N GLN A 186 -17.04 -8.93 -0.53
CA GLN A 186 -17.92 -8.54 -1.63
C GLN A 186 -19.35 -8.31 -1.15
N ILE A 187 -19.85 -9.18 -0.26
CA ILE A 187 -21.21 -9.07 0.31
C ILE A 187 -21.31 -7.80 1.16
N TRP A 188 -20.33 -7.58 2.06
CA TRP A 188 -20.28 -6.37 2.89
C TRP A 188 -20.19 -5.09 2.04
N TYR A 189 -19.39 -5.11 0.97
CA TYR A 189 -19.31 -4.02 0.02
C TYR A 189 -20.66 -3.76 -0.67
N SER A 190 -21.37 -4.79 -1.13
CA SER A 190 -22.68 -4.66 -1.77
C SER A 190 -23.74 -4.05 -0.84
N ILE A 191 -23.76 -4.42 0.43
CA ILE A 191 -24.70 -3.86 1.43
C ILE A 191 -24.42 -2.38 1.65
N TYR A 192 -23.16 -2.02 1.92
CA TYR A 192 -22.78 -0.64 2.20
C TYR A 192 -22.92 0.26 0.96
N SER A 193 -22.52 -0.22 -0.22
CA SER A 193 -22.67 0.52 -1.48
C SER A 193 -24.14 0.77 -1.83
N SER A 194 -25.03 -0.19 -1.55
CA SER A 194 -26.47 0.02 -1.72
C SER A 194 -27.02 1.08 -0.77
N PHE A 195 -26.57 1.09 0.50
CA PHE A 195 -27.01 2.09 1.48
C PHE A 195 -26.51 3.50 1.13
N VAL A 196 -25.22 3.64 0.81
CA VAL A 196 -24.64 4.92 0.40
C VAL A 196 -25.19 5.38 -0.95
N GLY A 197 -25.35 4.47 -1.91
CA GLY A 197 -25.95 4.76 -3.21
C GLY A 197 -27.39 5.23 -3.10
N ALA A 198 -28.20 4.60 -2.23
CA ALA A 198 -29.56 5.06 -1.94
C ALA A 198 -29.57 6.44 -1.28
N GLY A 199 -28.69 6.68 -0.29
CA GLY A 199 -28.56 7.98 0.38
C GLY A 199 -28.17 9.10 -0.59
N VAL A 200 -27.15 8.88 -1.43
CA VAL A 200 -26.73 9.84 -2.45
C VAL A 200 -27.82 10.05 -3.50
N GLY A 201 -28.49 8.98 -3.94
CA GLY A 201 -29.58 9.06 -4.92
C GLY A 201 -30.78 9.88 -4.43
N LEU A 202 -31.13 9.75 -3.15
CA LEU A 202 -32.16 10.57 -2.51
C LEU A 202 -31.74 12.05 -2.41
N LEU A 203 -30.50 12.32 -1.96
CA LEU A 203 -29.99 13.69 -1.83
C LEU A 203 -29.88 14.41 -3.18
N GLN A 204 -29.49 13.69 -4.22
CA GLN A 204 -29.38 14.21 -5.59
C GLN A 204 -30.72 14.24 -6.33
N HIS A 205 -31.83 13.89 -5.67
CA HIS A 205 -33.18 13.91 -6.25
C HIS A 205 -33.24 13.15 -7.60
N LEU A 206 -32.53 12.02 -7.72
CA LEU A 206 -32.50 11.23 -8.96
C LEU A 206 -33.86 10.62 -9.35
N GLY A 207 -34.92 10.85 -8.57
CA GLY A 207 -36.31 10.53 -8.90
C GLY A 207 -37.17 11.71 -9.39
N GLU A 208 -36.68 12.96 -9.38
CA GLU A 208 -37.46 14.16 -9.72
C GLU A 208 -37.58 14.37 -11.25
N ILE A 209 -36.58 13.95 -12.03
CA ILE A 209 -36.61 14.06 -13.49
C ILE A 209 -37.19 12.78 -14.07
N ARG A 210 -38.52 12.74 -14.14
CA ARG A 210 -39.28 11.63 -14.70
C ARG A 210 -39.54 11.77 -16.21
N ASN A 211 -39.16 12.91 -16.80
CA ASN A 211 -39.52 13.27 -18.18
C ASN A 211 -38.39 13.98 -18.93
N ILE A 212 -38.19 13.62 -20.21
CA ILE A 212 -37.22 14.22 -21.14
C ILE A 212 -37.40 15.73 -21.28
N GLN A 213 -38.63 16.23 -21.10
CA GLN A 213 -38.95 17.67 -21.15
C GLN A 213 -38.30 18.46 -20.01
N GLN A 214 -38.23 17.90 -18.79
CA GLN A 214 -37.58 18.53 -17.63
C GLN A 214 -36.06 18.53 -17.76
N LEU A 215 -35.50 17.48 -18.38
CA LEU A 215 -34.08 17.39 -18.70
C LEU A 215 -33.67 18.50 -19.70
N LYS A 216 -34.47 18.72 -20.75
CA LYS A 216 -34.19 19.72 -21.80
C LYS A 216 -34.17 21.16 -21.25
N LEU A 217 -35.04 21.46 -20.28
CA LEU A 217 -35.08 22.78 -19.61
C LEU A 217 -33.83 23.02 -18.73
N ARG A 218 -33.34 22.01 -18.02
CA ARG A 218 -32.13 22.15 -17.18
C ARG A 218 -30.82 22.14 -17.99
N PHE A 219 -30.79 21.51 -19.16
CA PHE A 219 -29.63 21.54 -20.06
C PHE A 219 -29.25 22.96 -20.51
N GLN A 220 -30.23 23.85 -20.71
CA GLN A 220 -29.96 25.25 -21.05
C GLN A 220 -29.26 26.00 -19.90
N PHE A 221 -29.56 25.67 -18.64
CA PHE A 221 -28.90 26.23 -17.48
C PHE A 221 -27.49 25.68 -17.27
N PHE A 222 -27.25 24.39 -17.56
CA PHE A 222 -25.89 23.83 -17.54
C PHE A 222 -24.99 24.41 -18.63
N ALA A 223 -25.54 24.67 -19.83
CA ALA A 223 -24.79 25.31 -20.91
C ALA A 223 -24.52 26.81 -20.66
N SER A 224 -25.34 27.47 -19.84
CA SER A 224 -25.20 28.89 -19.49
C SER A 224 -24.33 29.13 -18.23
N ALA A 225 -23.98 28.09 -17.48
CA ALA A 225 -23.19 28.18 -16.25
C ALA A 225 -21.70 27.86 -16.46
N MET A 226 -21.25 27.86 -17.72
CA MET A 226 -19.84 27.69 -18.12
C MET A 226 -19.21 29.03 -18.50
#